data_AF-A0A812UT49-F1
#
_entry.id   AF-A0A812UT49-F1
#
_cell.length_a   1.000
_cell.length_b   1.000
_cell.length_c   1.000
_cell.angle_alpha   90.00
_cell.angle_beta   90.00
_cell.angle_gamma   90.00
#
_symmetry.space_group_name_H-M   'P 1'
#
loop_
_entity.id
_entity.type
_entity.pdbx_description
1 polymer ?
#
loop_
_entity_poly.entity_id
_entity_poly.type
_entity_poly.pdbx_seq_one_letter_code
_entity_poly.pdbx_strand_id
1 'polypeptide(L)'
;MDVGDVEEPAPVAGSRALRACRGEFRFAWEESEELMLEFAAHVPAWRQLSHSELRRHRLLRLNPLWFLCILGCACCILLGHGFHSVFCQGGAVRADEFEVERRARIWWVYCYSGGFVGTVLVDIVALLSALASDGDAEERNRTIRSCVVAILIQLWYMIGDLHLLFRMSRKDTVLMHASAISRVTFGAAFLVTFAIGLLTPAGQAVFHRWAEGRPDPKEGGPPGPPPPRETAITWMIRLAFCLFMVVAYLGYTPLLELDYSDAEPLAQNAAQRGIWKLKVALVAGVVVLAAEGFMFSRGPGLYMLAAQPFFVLGTAYLMEDGRLSARRLLAALSALLPFVVVGSGFAACGPALWEMRRKALSHGAYQDTDLALMPALMKGHGHPGGLGTNQWWDAQHQKVARKDEDIAERDKNILHLQARLDGLEQEALVKDDWCRKRDEAAMLTVAAATAPEKAPVPVVASESKASTEAPGEDPTEATTQAKMETDTVQVDRMDVETADVQAVSKEEGPNMETVAVPSGCNLFGACGA
;
A
#
# COMPACT_ATOMS: atom_id res chain seq x y z
N MET A 1 26.97 -46.24 -45.23
CA MET A 1 27.09 -44.78 -45.44
C MET A 1 26.67 -44.16 -44.13
N ASP A 2 27.61 -43.72 -43.33
CA ASP A 2 27.28 -42.99 -42.11
C ASP A 2 26.69 -41.64 -42.52
N VAL A 3 25.48 -41.36 -42.03
CA VAL A 3 24.92 -40.02 -42.07
C VAL A 3 25.65 -39.25 -40.98
N GLY A 4 26.75 -38.60 -41.34
CA GLY A 4 27.63 -37.92 -40.39
C GLY A 4 26.84 -36.95 -39.53
N ASP A 5 27.06 -37.01 -38.21
CA ASP A 5 26.36 -36.17 -37.24
C ASP A 5 26.51 -34.69 -37.61
N VAL A 6 25.39 -34.08 -37.99
CA VAL A 6 25.34 -32.64 -38.24
C VAL A 6 25.41 -31.96 -36.87
N GLU A 7 26.57 -31.40 -36.53
CA GLU A 7 26.73 -30.59 -35.32
C GLU A 7 25.66 -29.48 -35.30
N GLU A 8 24.66 -29.61 -34.41
CA GLU A 8 23.69 -28.54 -34.21
C GLU A 8 24.44 -27.28 -33.76
N PRO A 9 24.31 -26.15 -34.48
CA PRO A 9 25.11 -24.97 -34.19
C PRO A 9 24.79 -24.48 -32.77
N ALA A 10 25.81 -24.53 -31.91
CA ALA A 10 25.67 -24.33 -30.47
C ALA A 10 24.79 -23.10 -30.16
N PRO A 11 23.65 -23.26 -29.46
CA PRO A 11 22.58 -22.27 -29.48
C PRO A 11 23.04 -20.96 -28.83
N VAL A 12 23.20 -19.94 -29.68
CA VAL A 12 23.73 -18.59 -29.35
C VAL A 12 23.20 -18.13 -27.99
N ALA A 13 24.10 -17.77 -27.06
CA ALA A 13 23.77 -17.57 -25.65
C ALA A 13 22.60 -16.60 -25.40
N GLY A 14 22.50 -15.53 -26.20
CA GLY A 14 21.38 -14.59 -26.16
C GLY A 14 20.00 -15.24 -26.38
N SER A 15 19.92 -16.33 -27.16
CA SER A 15 18.68 -17.09 -27.37
C SER A 15 18.21 -17.85 -26.12
N ARG A 16 19.12 -18.17 -25.19
CA ARG A 16 18.78 -18.76 -23.88
C ARG A 16 18.35 -17.67 -22.91
N ALA A 17 19.15 -16.60 -22.80
CA ALA A 17 18.82 -15.44 -21.95
C ALA A 17 17.46 -14.80 -22.30
N LEU A 18 17.17 -14.57 -23.59
CA LEU A 18 15.87 -14.03 -24.02
C LEU A 18 14.69 -14.97 -23.73
N ARG A 19 14.91 -16.30 -23.71
CA ARG A 19 13.88 -17.26 -23.30
C ARG A 19 13.66 -17.23 -21.79
N ALA A 20 14.72 -17.16 -20.98
CA ALA A 20 14.63 -17.02 -19.53
C ALA A 20 13.89 -15.73 -19.13
N CYS A 21 14.32 -14.56 -19.64
CA CYS A 21 13.66 -13.29 -19.35
C CYS A 21 12.18 -13.26 -19.78
N ARG A 22 11.83 -13.94 -20.88
CA ARG A 22 10.44 -14.08 -21.33
C ARG A 22 9.63 -15.03 -20.44
N GLY A 23 10.25 -16.05 -19.87
CA GLY A 23 9.66 -16.93 -18.86
C GLY A 23 9.36 -16.18 -17.57
N GLU A 24 10.38 -15.53 -17.00
CA GLU A 24 10.27 -14.70 -15.78
C GLU A 24 9.20 -13.60 -15.92
N PHE A 25 9.22 -12.82 -17.01
CA PHE A 25 8.21 -11.78 -17.22
C PHE A 25 6.80 -12.37 -17.37
N ARG A 26 6.65 -13.51 -18.04
CA ARG A 26 5.36 -14.19 -18.18
C ARG A 26 4.83 -14.66 -16.83
N PHE A 27 5.67 -15.31 -16.04
CA PHE A 27 5.35 -15.74 -14.67
C PHE A 27 4.90 -14.55 -13.81
N ALA A 28 5.70 -13.48 -13.75
CA ALA A 28 5.38 -12.30 -12.97
C ALA A 28 4.09 -11.59 -13.46
N TRP A 29 3.80 -11.62 -14.76
CA TRP A 29 2.54 -11.10 -15.32
C TRP A 29 1.33 -11.96 -14.93
N GLU A 30 1.42 -13.28 -15.09
CA GLU A 30 0.32 -14.21 -14.77
C GLU A 30 -0.02 -14.17 -13.27
N GLU A 31 1.00 -14.15 -12.39
CA GLU A 31 0.83 -13.98 -10.94
C GLU A 31 0.26 -12.60 -10.57
N SER A 32 0.66 -11.54 -11.27
CA SER A 32 0.11 -10.19 -11.06
C SER A 32 -1.34 -10.05 -11.50
N GLU A 33 -1.75 -10.78 -12.54
CA GLU A 33 -3.16 -10.83 -12.95
C GLU A 33 -4.01 -11.57 -11.92
N GLU A 34 -3.56 -12.72 -11.41
CA GLU A 34 -4.27 -13.45 -10.33
C GLU A 34 -4.38 -12.61 -9.05
N LEU A 35 -3.31 -11.93 -8.62
CA LEU A 35 -3.34 -11.01 -7.48
C LEU A 35 -4.34 -9.85 -7.66
N MET A 36 -4.34 -9.22 -8.84
CA MET A 36 -5.29 -8.14 -9.15
C MET A 36 -6.74 -8.65 -9.22
N LEU A 37 -6.97 -9.90 -9.65
CA LEU A 37 -8.28 -10.54 -9.63
C LEU A 37 -8.74 -10.88 -8.20
N GLU A 38 -7.84 -11.28 -7.29
CA GLU A 38 -8.17 -11.45 -5.86
C GLU A 38 -8.59 -10.11 -5.23
N PHE A 39 -7.93 -9.00 -5.56
CA PHE A 39 -8.40 -7.67 -5.16
C PHE A 39 -9.76 -7.29 -5.77
N ALA A 40 -10.00 -7.64 -7.03
CA ALA A 40 -11.30 -7.40 -7.67
C ALA A 40 -12.44 -8.17 -6.98
N ALA A 41 -12.20 -9.41 -6.53
CA ALA A 41 -13.17 -10.23 -5.78
C ALA A 41 -13.56 -9.62 -4.41
N HIS A 42 -12.73 -8.75 -3.84
CA HIS A 42 -13.05 -8.05 -2.59
C HIS A 42 -14.04 -6.89 -2.79
N VAL A 43 -14.21 -6.37 -4.02
CA VAL A 43 -15.16 -5.29 -4.34
C VAL A 43 -16.60 -5.79 -4.17
N PRO A 44 -17.47 -5.13 -3.38
CA PRO A 44 -18.82 -5.65 -3.09
C PRO A 44 -19.69 -5.92 -4.32
N ALA A 45 -19.55 -5.11 -5.37
CA ALA A 45 -20.28 -5.26 -6.63
C ALA A 45 -19.79 -6.44 -7.50
N TRP A 46 -18.61 -7.00 -7.21
CA TRP A 46 -17.98 -8.07 -7.99
C TRP A 46 -17.77 -9.37 -7.21
N ARG A 47 -17.92 -9.36 -5.87
CA ARG A 47 -17.79 -10.54 -4.99
C ARG A 47 -18.64 -11.75 -5.39
N GLN A 48 -19.74 -11.55 -6.13
CA GLN A 48 -20.61 -12.62 -6.62
C GLN A 48 -20.11 -13.29 -7.92
N LEU A 49 -19.14 -12.70 -8.62
CA LEU A 49 -18.59 -13.20 -9.88
C LEU A 49 -17.50 -14.23 -9.61
N SER A 50 -17.46 -15.33 -10.37
CA SER A 50 -16.34 -16.26 -10.32
C SER A 50 -15.06 -15.62 -10.87
N HIS A 51 -13.89 -16.18 -10.52
CA HIS A 51 -12.60 -15.76 -11.09
C HIS A 51 -12.60 -15.77 -12.63
N SER A 52 -13.33 -16.72 -13.23
CA SER A 52 -13.46 -16.83 -14.69
C SER A 52 -14.28 -15.71 -15.31
N GLU A 53 -15.26 -15.16 -14.59
CA GLU A 53 -16.10 -14.05 -15.01
C GLU A 53 -15.40 -12.71 -14.78
N LEU A 54 -14.73 -12.53 -13.64
CA LEU A 54 -13.84 -11.40 -13.37
C LEU A 54 -12.81 -11.22 -14.49
N ARG A 55 -12.05 -12.28 -14.83
CA ARG A 55 -11.08 -12.29 -15.94
C ARG A 55 -11.70 -11.94 -17.30
N ARG A 56 -13.00 -12.20 -17.50
CA ARG A 56 -13.74 -11.88 -18.73
C ARG A 56 -14.45 -10.52 -18.68
N HIS A 57 -14.50 -9.86 -17.53
CA HIS A 57 -15.34 -8.70 -17.28
C HIS A 57 -14.90 -7.48 -18.10
N ARG A 58 -15.83 -6.88 -18.86
CA ARG A 58 -15.52 -5.81 -19.82
C ARG A 58 -14.89 -4.57 -19.17
N LEU A 59 -15.33 -4.20 -17.95
CA LEU A 59 -14.79 -3.03 -17.26
C LEU A 59 -13.34 -3.22 -16.78
N LEU A 60 -12.88 -4.45 -16.56
CA LEU A 60 -11.46 -4.73 -16.26
C LEU A 60 -10.65 -4.77 -17.56
N ARG A 61 -11.12 -5.55 -18.53
CA ARG A 61 -10.43 -5.76 -19.82
C ARG A 61 -10.30 -4.53 -20.73
N LEU A 62 -11.06 -3.44 -20.46
CA LEU A 62 -10.99 -2.18 -21.22
C LEU A 62 -10.39 -1.02 -20.41
N ASN A 63 -10.05 -1.23 -19.13
CA ASN A 63 -9.50 -0.17 -18.28
C ASN A 63 -7.96 -0.13 -18.39
N PRO A 64 -7.33 0.95 -18.89
CA PRO A 64 -5.88 1.04 -18.97
C PRO A 64 -5.20 1.02 -17.59
N LEU A 65 -5.88 1.49 -16.54
CA LEU A 65 -5.34 1.45 -15.16
C LEU A 65 -5.23 0.02 -14.63
N TRP A 66 -6.10 -0.90 -15.05
CA TRP A 66 -6.03 -2.31 -14.67
C TRP A 66 -4.72 -2.95 -15.16
N PHE A 67 -4.39 -2.77 -16.44
CA PHE A 67 -3.14 -3.25 -17.01
C PHE A 67 -1.91 -2.52 -16.47
N LEU A 68 -2.02 -1.24 -16.10
CA LEU A 68 -0.95 -0.50 -15.44
C LEU A 68 -0.67 -1.04 -14.03
N CYS A 69 -1.71 -1.42 -13.27
CA CYS A 69 -1.55 -2.08 -11.97
C CYS A 69 -0.91 -3.48 -12.12
N ILE A 70 -1.34 -4.29 -13.09
CA ILE A 70 -0.71 -5.60 -13.38
C ILE A 70 0.76 -5.42 -13.76
N LEU A 71 1.09 -4.48 -14.65
CA LEU A 71 2.47 -4.21 -15.05
C LEU A 71 3.33 -3.73 -13.87
N GLY A 72 2.78 -2.86 -13.03
CA GLY A 72 3.47 -2.38 -11.81
C GLY A 72 3.76 -3.53 -10.84
N CYS A 73 2.77 -4.39 -10.58
CA CYS A 73 2.95 -5.59 -9.78
C CYS A 73 3.97 -6.55 -10.41
N ALA A 74 3.96 -6.75 -11.73
CA ALA A 74 4.89 -7.64 -12.41
C ALA A 74 6.34 -7.13 -12.33
N CYS A 75 6.55 -5.83 -12.50
CA CYS A 75 7.86 -5.20 -12.27
C CYS A 75 8.33 -5.37 -10.80
N CYS A 76 7.42 -5.23 -9.83
CA CYS A 76 7.74 -5.46 -8.42
C CYS A 76 8.06 -6.94 -8.14
N ILE A 77 7.25 -7.89 -8.60
CA ILE A 77 7.50 -9.33 -8.44
C ILE A 77 8.85 -9.71 -9.07
N LEU A 78 9.21 -9.19 -10.24
CA LEU A 78 10.52 -9.44 -10.86
C LEU A 78 11.69 -8.92 -10.03
N LEU A 79 11.62 -7.67 -9.54
CA LEU A 79 12.66 -7.07 -8.70
C LEU A 79 12.82 -7.82 -7.36
N GLY A 80 11.71 -8.21 -6.75
CA GLY A 80 11.70 -8.96 -5.49
C GLY A 80 12.16 -10.40 -5.67
N HIS A 81 11.70 -11.08 -6.72
CA HIS A 81 12.14 -12.44 -7.06
C HIS A 81 13.66 -12.45 -7.22
N GLY A 82 14.20 -11.58 -8.08
CA GLY A 82 15.64 -11.46 -8.31
C GLY A 82 16.44 -11.11 -7.05
N PHE A 83 15.93 -10.23 -6.18
CA PHE A 83 16.54 -9.97 -4.86
C PHE A 83 16.59 -11.23 -4.00
N HIS A 84 15.47 -11.94 -3.86
CA HIS A 84 15.40 -13.17 -3.07
C HIS A 84 16.22 -14.32 -3.69
N SER A 85 16.42 -14.35 -5.01
CA SER A 85 17.28 -15.33 -5.69
C SER A 85 18.75 -15.22 -5.26
N VAL A 86 19.25 -14.01 -4.96
CA VAL A 86 20.61 -13.79 -4.44
C VAL A 86 20.83 -14.50 -3.09
N PHE A 87 19.78 -14.70 -2.31
CA PHE A 87 19.80 -15.42 -1.03
C PHE A 87 19.35 -16.88 -1.14
N CYS A 88 19.27 -17.43 -2.36
CA CYS A 88 18.75 -18.77 -2.66
C CYS A 88 17.29 -19.00 -2.21
N GLN A 89 16.50 -17.94 -2.06
CA GLN A 89 15.07 -18.01 -1.70
C GLN A 89 14.13 -17.73 -2.88
N GLY A 90 14.61 -16.95 -3.87
CA GLY A 90 13.98 -16.76 -5.18
C GLY A 90 14.24 -17.96 -6.09
N GLY A 91 13.63 -19.09 -5.73
CA GLY A 91 13.62 -20.33 -6.50
C GLY A 91 12.20 -20.78 -6.81
N ALA A 92 12.07 -21.89 -7.52
CA ALA A 92 10.77 -22.48 -7.85
C ALA A 92 9.94 -22.80 -6.60
N VAL A 93 8.61 -22.74 -6.75
CA VAL A 93 7.63 -23.15 -5.73
C VAL A 93 7.95 -24.58 -5.27
N ARG A 94 7.97 -24.85 -3.96
CA ARG A 94 8.24 -26.20 -3.48
C ARG A 94 7.01 -27.08 -3.70
N ALA A 95 7.22 -28.36 -4.01
CA ALA A 95 6.11 -29.31 -4.17
C ALA A 95 5.35 -29.60 -2.85
N ASP A 96 5.94 -29.26 -1.71
CA ASP A 96 5.38 -29.43 -0.36
C ASP A 96 4.87 -28.12 0.29
N GLU A 97 4.70 -27.08 -0.54
CA GLU A 97 4.31 -25.72 -0.15
C GLU A 97 2.80 -25.52 -0.31
N PHE A 98 2.12 -25.08 0.76
CA PHE A 98 0.69 -24.79 0.69
C PHE A 98 0.41 -23.62 -0.26
N GLU A 99 -0.75 -23.61 -0.92
CA GLU A 99 -1.17 -22.51 -1.80
C GLU A 99 -1.15 -21.14 -1.09
N VAL A 100 -1.44 -21.13 0.22
CA VAL A 100 -1.35 -19.93 1.07
C VAL A 100 0.10 -19.46 1.24
N GLU A 101 1.07 -20.37 1.39
CA GLU A 101 2.50 -20.01 1.38
C GLU A 101 2.93 -19.47 0.01
N ARG A 102 2.53 -20.13 -1.08
CA ARG A 102 2.86 -19.71 -2.45
C ARG A 102 2.40 -18.27 -2.69
N ARG A 103 1.15 -17.95 -2.33
CA ARG A 103 0.60 -16.58 -2.39
C ARG A 103 1.38 -15.63 -1.49
N ALA A 104 1.59 -15.99 -0.22
CA ALA A 104 2.37 -15.20 0.73
C ALA A 104 3.76 -14.83 0.20
N ARG A 105 4.46 -15.78 -0.44
CA ARG A 105 5.77 -15.53 -1.04
C ARG A 105 5.69 -14.66 -2.29
N ILE A 106 4.88 -15.02 -3.27
CA ILE A 106 4.90 -14.36 -4.59
C ILE A 106 4.19 -13.00 -4.54
N TRP A 107 2.94 -12.99 -4.10
CA TRP A 107 2.07 -11.81 -4.19
C TRP A 107 2.40 -10.74 -3.15
N TRP A 108 3.01 -11.15 -2.04
CA TRP A 108 3.27 -10.25 -0.92
C TRP A 108 4.76 -10.08 -0.66
N VAL A 109 5.53 -11.14 -0.36
CA VAL A 109 6.98 -11.00 -0.12
C VAL A 109 7.74 -10.51 -1.35
N TYR A 110 7.60 -11.14 -2.53
CA TYR A 110 8.30 -10.66 -3.73
C TYR A 110 7.77 -9.29 -4.17
N CYS A 111 6.44 -9.07 -4.20
CA CYS A 111 5.90 -7.79 -4.61
C CYS A 111 6.31 -6.62 -3.68
N TYR A 112 6.23 -6.77 -2.35
CA TYR A 112 6.71 -5.73 -1.42
C TYR A 112 8.23 -5.58 -1.48
N SER A 113 9.00 -6.68 -1.44
CA SER A 113 10.47 -6.61 -1.48
C SER A 113 10.97 -5.95 -2.77
N GLY A 114 10.35 -6.20 -3.92
CA GLY A 114 10.73 -5.54 -5.17
C GLY A 114 10.33 -4.06 -5.24
N GLY A 115 9.19 -3.69 -4.65
CA GLY A 115 8.84 -2.29 -4.40
C GLY A 115 9.90 -1.61 -3.53
N PHE A 116 10.36 -2.27 -2.46
CA PHE A 116 11.45 -1.79 -1.61
C PHE A 116 12.80 -1.70 -2.32
N VAL A 117 13.16 -2.65 -3.17
CA VAL A 117 14.35 -2.55 -4.04
C VAL A 117 14.27 -1.29 -4.91
N GLY A 118 13.10 -1.05 -5.52
CA GLY A 118 12.83 0.16 -6.30
C GLY A 118 13.02 1.44 -5.49
N THR A 119 12.44 1.54 -4.29
CA THR A 119 12.58 2.74 -3.45
C THR A 119 13.99 2.91 -2.88
N VAL A 120 14.70 1.83 -2.54
CA VAL A 120 16.10 1.89 -2.11
C VAL A 120 16.99 2.44 -3.23
N LEU A 121 16.79 2.01 -4.48
CA LEU A 121 17.53 2.54 -5.62
C LEU A 121 17.26 4.04 -5.85
N VAL A 122 16.01 4.49 -5.74
CA VAL A 122 15.68 5.93 -5.83
C VAL A 122 16.28 6.73 -4.67
N ASP A 123 16.21 6.22 -3.44
CA ASP A 123 16.78 6.89 -2.26
C ASP A 123 18.32 6.91 -2.29
N ILE A 124 18.97 5.91 -2.91
CA ILE A 124 20.42 5.92 -3.18
C ILE A 124 20.77 7.01 -4.20
N VAL A 125 20.01 7.15 -5.29
CA VAL A 125 20.24 8.23 -6.27
C VAL A 125 20.07 9.60 -5.61
N ALA A 126 18.99 9.81 -4.83
CA ALA A 126 18.78 11.05 -4.10
C ALA A 126 19.89 11.33 -3.06
N LEU A 127 20.40 10.30 -2.38
CA LEU A 127 21.54 10.41 -1.46
C LEU A 127 22.83 10.83 -2.19
N LEU A 128 23.11 10.23 -3.35
CA LEU A 128 24.28 10.57 -4.17
C LEU A 128 24.18 11.99 -4.75
N SER A 129 23.02 12.39 -5.26
CA SER A 129 22.76 13.78 -5.70
C SER A 129 22.95 14.79 -4.57
N ALA A 130 22.49 14.47 -3.36
CA ALA A 130 22.70 15.33 -2.19
C ALA A 130 24.18 15.42 -1.78
N LEU A 131 24.91 14.29 -1.80
CA LEU A 131 26.35 14.26 -1.49
C LEU A 131 27.20 15.01 -2.53
N ALA A 132 26.80 15.02 -3.80
CA ALA A 132 27.45 15.74 -4.89
C ALA A 132 27.04 17.22 -5.01
N SER A 133 26.14 17.71 -4.14
CA SER A 133 25.65 19.08 -4.19
C SER A 133 26.48 20.03 -3.33
N ASP A 134 26.97 21.12 -3.93
CA ASP A 134 27.55 22.28 -3.23
C ASP A 134 26.49 23.29 -2.70
N GLY A 135 25.22 22.86 -2.62
CA GLY A 135 24.12 23.65 -2.06
C GLY A 135 24.18 23.84 -0.54
N ASP A 136 23.12 24.38 0.03
CA ASP A 136 23.04 24.66 1.47
C ASP A 136 23.36 23.43 2.33
N ALA A 137 24.18 23.65 3.35
CA ALA A 137 24.63 22.59 4.25
C ALA A 137 23.51 22.09 5.17
N GLU A 138 22.52 22.90 5.56
CA GLU A 138 21.40 22.41 6.38
C GLU A 138 20.44 21.54 5.55
N GLU A 139 20.04 21.98 4.35
CA GLU A 139 19.23 21.21 3.41
C GLU A 139 19.93 19.91 2.99
N ARG A 140 21.21 19.98 2.58
CA ARG A 140 22.00 18.79 2.22
C ARG A 140 22.06 17.78 3.36
N ASN A 141 22.38 18.22 4.58
CA ASN A 141 22.42 17.35 5.75
C ASN A 141 21.04 16.81 6.13
N ARG A 142 19.95 17.54 5.88
CA ARG A 142 18.56 17.07 6.07
C ARG A 142 18.20 15.97 5.06
N THR A 143 18.53 16.16 3.78
CA THR A 143 18.28 15.17 2.72
C THR A 143 19.09 13.89 2.94
N ILE A 144 20.39 14.00 3.23
CA ILE A 144 21.25 12.85 3.56
C ILE A 144 20.66 12.02 4.71
N ARG A 145 20.27 12.66 5.83
CA ARG A 145 19.62 11.97 6.97
C ARG A 145 18.31 11.30 6.58
N SER A 146 17.47 11.96 5.78
CA SER A 146 16.20 11.40 5.28
C SER A 146 16.42 10.14 4.44
N CYS A 147 17.34 10.17 3.48
CA CYS A 147 17.63 9.04 2.60
C CYS A 147 18.29 7.88 3.37
N VAL A 148 19.28 8.14 4.24
CA VAL A 148 19.93 7.09 5.05
C VAL A 148 18.93 6.38 5.96
N VAL A 149 18.07 7.11 6.68
CA VAL A 149 17.04 6.50 7.55
C VAL A 149 16.00 5.74 6.72
N ALA A 150 15.58 6.27 5.57
CA ALA A 150 14.66 5.57 4.68
C ALA A 150 15.27 4.24 4.17
N ILE A 151 16.49 4.26 3.63
CA ILE A 151 17.21 3.06 3.16
C ILE A 151 17.35 2.02 4.28
N LEU A 152 17.77 2.43 5.49
CA LEU A 152 17.93 1.52 6.63
C LEU A 152 16.62 0.81 7.01
N ILE A 153 15.49 1.53 7.00
CA ILE A 153 14.19 0.94 7.35
C ILE A 153 13.65 0.04 6.22
N GLN A 154 13.94 0.35 4.95
CA GLN A 154 13.59 -0.49 3.80
C GLN A 154 14.43 -1.78 3.75
N LEU A 155 15.74 -1.69 4.03
CA LEU A 155 16.63 -2.85 4.23
C LEU A 155 16.13 -3.71 5.40
N TRP A 156 15.74 -3.09 6.52
CA TRP A 156 15.16 -3.81 7.67
C TRP A 156 13.89 -4.58 7.30
N TYR A 157 13.03 -4.04 6.43
CA TYR A 157 11.90 -4.79 5.90
C TYR A 157 12.37 -6.00 5.11
N MET A 158 13.21 -5.82 4.08
CA MET A 158 13.66 -6.93 3.23
C MET A 158 14.40 -8.04 4.01
N ILE A 159 15.13 -7.70 5.07
CA ILE A 159 15.74 -8.68 6.00
C ILE A 159 14.68 -9.49 6.77
N GLY A 160 13.59 -8.85 7.20
CA GLY A 160 12.47 -9.56 7.84
C GLY A 160 11.67 -10.44 6.87
N ASP A 161 11.65 -10.11 5.57
CA ASP A 161 11.05 -10.93 4.52
C ASP A 161 11.91 -12.18 4.24
N LEU A 162 13.24 -12.01 4.13
CA LEU A 162 14.20 -13.11 4.07
C LEU A 162 14.08 -14.05 5.28
N HIS A 163 13.80 -13.50 6.47
CA HIS A 163 13.52 -14.28 7.66
C HIS A 163 12.18 -15.02 7.60
N LEU A 164 11.11 -14.39 7.11
CA LEU A 164 9.80 -15.02 6.94
C LEU A 164 9.88 -16.23 6.01
N LEU A 165 10.48 -16.09 4.83
CA LEU A 165 10.68 -17.21 3.89
C LEU A 165 11.58 -18.31 4.48
N PHE A 166 12.58 -17.95 5.30
CA PHE A 166 13.37 -18.93 6.06
C PHE A 166 12.55 -19.68 7.12
N ARG A 167 11.51 -19.10 7.70
CA ARG A 167 10.62 -19.81 8.65
C ARG A 167 9.56 -20.67 7.96
N MET A 168 9.06 -20.24 6.80
CA MET A 168 8.21 -21.04 5.92
C MET A 168 8.96 -22.28 5.40
N SER A 169 10.20 -22.11 4.92
CA SER A 169 11.02 -23.24 4.45
C SER A 169 11.38 -24.23 5.57
N ARG A 170 11.52 -23.73 6.81
CA ARG A 170 11.73 -24.55 8.03
C ARG A 170 10.45 -25.09 8.68
N LYS A 171 9.26 -24.78 8.14
CA LYS A 171 7.95 -25.16 8.70
C LYS A 171 7.80 -24.83 10.20
N ASP A 172 8.30 -23.66 10.62
CA ASP A 172 8.25 -23.19 12.01
C ASP A 172 7.03 -22.27 12.22
N THR A 173 5.87 -22.84 12.60
CA THR A 173 4.61 -22.08 12.77
C THR A 173 4.81 -20.84 13.63
N VAL A 174 5.45 -20.98 14.79
CA VAL A 174 5.58 -19.91 15.80
C VAL A 174 6.41 -18.75 15.27
N LEU A 175 7.55 -19.03 14.62
CA LEU A 175 8.42 -17.97 14.10
C LEU A 175 7.99 -17.47 12.72
N MET A 176 7.22 -18.24 11.95
CA MET A 176 6.50 -17.77 10.77
C MET A 176 5.41 -16.77 11.17
N HIS A 177 4.52 -17.14 12.10
CA HIS A 177 3.46 -16.25 12.61
C HIS A 177 4.05 -14.95 13.17
N ALA A 178 5.10 -15.04 13.99
CA ALA A 178 5.80 -13.85 14.50
C ALA A 178 6.38 -12.96 13.39
N SER A 179 6.93 -13.56 12.33
CA SER A 179 7.47 -12.81 11.20
C SER A 179 6.36 -12.18 10.35
N ALA A 180 5.25 -12.87 10.13
CA ALA A 180 4.06 -12.35 9.46
C ALA A 180 3.43 -11.18 10.25
N ILE A 181 3.26 -11.33 11.58
CA ILE A 181 2.85 -10.24 12.47
C ILE A 181 3.81 -9.06 12.33
N SER A 182 5.13 -9.30 12.31
CA SER A 182 6.16 -8.27 12.09
C SER A 182 5.95 -7.46 10.80
N ARG A 183 5.44 -8.07 9.71
CA ARG A 183 5.13 -7.36 8.46
C ARG A 183 3.93 -6.42 8.63
N VAL A 184 2.85 -6.95 9.22
CA VAL A 184 1.60 -6.23 9.44
C VAL A 184 1.80 -5.07 10.45
N THR A 185 2.55 -5.29 11.53
CA THR A 185 2.89 -4.25 12.49
C THR A 185 3.83 -3.19 11.92
N PHE A 186 4.74 -3.56 11.01
CA PHE A 186 5.55 -2.57 10.27
C PHE A 186 4.67 -1.67 9.40
N GLY A 187 3.71 -2.24 8.65
CA GLY A 187 2.76 -1.47 7.85
C GLY A 187 1.89 -0.52 8.69
N ALA A 188 1.35 -1.03 9.81
CA ALA A 188 0.59 -0.22 10.77
C ALA A 188 1.46 0.88 11.41
N ALA A 189 2.71 0.57 11.75
CA ALA A 189 3.66 1.54 12.30
C ALA A 189 3.93 2.68 11.31
N PHE A 190 4.19 2.36 10.04
CA PHE A 190 4.35 3.35 8.99
C PHE A 190 3.10 4.21 8.81
N LEU A 191 1.91 3.61 8.75
CA LEU A 191 0.65 4.37 8.60
C LEU A 191 0.43 5.35 9.77
N VAL A 192 0.67 4.93 11.01
CA VAL A 192 0.51 5.79 12.20
C VAL A 192 1.54 6.92 12.19
N THR A 193 2.83 6.61 11.96
CA THR A 193 3.89 7.61 11.85
C THR A 193 3.63 8.61 10.71
N PHE A 194 3.12 8.13 9.59
CA PHE A 194 2.73 8.94 8.43
C PHE A 194 1.54 9.87 8.73
N ALA A 195 0.49 9.35 9.37
CA ALA A 195 -0.68 10.11 9.78
C ALA A 195 -0.32 11.20 10.81
N ILE A 196 0.54 10.88 11.78
CA ILE A 196 1.12 11.87 12.70
C ILE A 196 1.87 12.95 11.92
N GLY A 197 2.73 12.57 10.96
CA GLY A 197 3.43 13.50 10.09
C GLY A 197 2.48 14.48 9.38
N LEU A 198 1.47 13.95 8.68
CA LEU A 198 0.46 14.75 7.96
C LEU A 198 -0.37 15.67 8.85
N LEU A 199 -0.79 15.21 10.03
CA LEU A 199 -1.67 15.96 10.92
C LEU A 199 -0.94 17.06 11.72
N THR A 200 0.39 17.15 11.61
CA THR A 200 1.15 18.19 12.29
C THR A 200 1.19 19.50 11.50
N PRO A 201 1.22 20.68 12.17
CA PRO A 201 1.36 21.96 11.47
C PRO A 201 2.60 22.06 10.59
N ALA A 202 3.69 21.35 10.94
CA ALA A 202 4.91 21.30 10.14
C ALA A 202 4.72 20.48 8.84
N GLY A 203 4.01 19.34 8.91
CA GLY A 203 3.62 18.58 7.73
C GLY A 203 2.67 19.39 6.84
N GLN A 204 1.59 19.92 7.42
CA GLN A 204 0.60 20.74 6.70
C GLN A 204 1.22 21.95 6.00
N ALA A 205 2.17 22.65 6.63
CA ALA A 205 2.88 23.77 6.01
C ALA A 205 3.77 23.34 4.81
N VAL A 206 4.39 22.16 4.86
CA VAL A 206 5.12 21.60 3.72
C VAL A 206 4.15 21.24 2.58
N PHE A 207 2.99 20.67 2.88
CA PHE A 207 1.94 20.41 1.88
C PHE A 207 1.41 21.69 1.23
N HIS A 208 1.17 22.73 2.02
CA HIS A 208 0.70 24.01 1.50
C HIS A 208 1.73 24.63 0.53
N ARG A 209 3.02 24.67 0.93
CA ARG A 209 4.12 25.14 0.07
C ARG A 209 4.25 24.34 -1.23
N TRP A 210 4.09 23.01 -1.18
CA TRP A 210 4.11 22.16 -2.38
C TRP A 210 2.88 22.36 -3.28
N ALA A 211 1.68 22.52 -2.70
CA ALA A 211 0.43 22.69 -3.45
C ALA A 211 0.29 24.07 -4.09
N GLU A 212 0.73 25.14 -3.41
CA GLU A 212 0.72 26.50 -3.98
C GLU A 212 1.79 26.73 -5.05
N GLY A 213 2.91 25.98 -5.00
CA GLY A 213 4.05 26.15 -5.90
C GLY A 213 4.76 27.51 -5.79
N ARG A 214 4.44 28.30 -4.76
CA ARG A 214 4.97 29.66 -4.55
C ARG A 214 6.27 29.63 -3.74
N PRO A 215 7.29 30.41 -4.11
CA PRO A 215 8.38 30.73 -3.18
C PRO A 215 7.79 31.50 -1.99
N ASP A 216 8.32 31.28 -0.78
CA ASP A 216 7.68 31.77 0.45
C ASP A 216 7.78 33.31 0.54
N PRO A 217 6.65 34.06 0.48
CA PRO A 217 6.67 35.50 0.33
C PRO A 217 6.91 36.26 1.65
N LYS A 218 7.15 35.56 2.77
CA LYS A 218 7.30 36.17 4.09
C LYS A 218 8.73 36.51 4.51
N GLU A 219 9.73 35.93 3.84
CA GLU A 219 11.12 36.39 3.98
C GLU A 219 11.39 37.44 2.91
N GLY A 220 11.71 38.68 3.33
CA GLY A 220 11.93 39.82 2.44
C GLY A 220 13.24 39.79 1.62
N GLY A 221 13.78 38.59 1.39
CA GLY A 221 14.91 38.34 0.51
C GLY A 221 14.48 38.09 -0.95
N PRO A 222 15.41 37.73 -1.84
CA PRO A 222 15.04 37.18 -3.14
C PRO A 222 14.24 35.88 -2.95
N PRO A 223 13.28 35.56 -3.83
CA PRO A 223 12.50 34.34 -3.72
C PRO A 223 13.42 33.11 -3.73
N GLY A 224 13.40 32.35 -2.63
CA GLY A 224 14.17 31.11 -2.52
C GLY A 224 13.78 30.11 -3.62
N PRO A 225 14.70 29.23 -4.03
CA PRO A 225 14.40 28.23 -5.05
C PRO A 225 13.21 27.36 -4.59
N PRO A 226 12.30 26.97 -5.51
CA PRO A 226 11.20 26.08 -5.15
C PRO A 226 11.78 24.75 -4.64
N PRO A 227 11.16 24.11 -3.63
CA PRO A 227 11.69 22.90 -3.02
C PRO A 227 11.90 21.80 -4.08
N PRO A 228 12.98 21.00 -3.99
CA PRO A 228 13.34 20.05 -5.05
C PRO A 228 12.18 19.11 -5.40
N ARG A 229 11.83 19.04 -6.70
CA ARG A 229 10.75 18.17 -7.19
C ARG A 229 10.96 16.70 -6.81
N GLU A 230 12.22 16.28 -6.74
CA GLU A 230 12.67 14.97 -6.26
C GLU A 230 12.20 14.66 -4.84
N THR A 231 12.19 15.65 -3.93
CA THR A 231 11.71 15.48 -2.55
C THR A 231 10.19 15.29 -2.49
N ALA A 232 9.43 15.97 -3.35
CA ALA A 232 7.99 15.76 -3.47
C ALA A 232 7.67 14.40 -4.09
N ILE A 233 8.39 13.98 -5.13
CA ILE A 233 8.23 12.67 -5.79
C ILE A 233 8.55 11.53 -4.82
N THR A 234 9.71 11.56 -4.15
CA THR A 234 10.09 10.53 -3.15
C THR A 234 9.10 10.48 -1.98
N TRP A 235 8.58 11.63 -1.53
CA TRP A 235 7.53 11.63 -0.51
C TRP A 235 6.21 11.04 -1.02
N MET A 236 5.77 11.36 -2.24
CA MET A 236 4.54 10.79 -2.83
C MET A 236 4.63 9.27 -3.03
N ILE A 237 5.80 8.77 -3.45
CA ILE A 237 6.08 7.33 -3.53
C ILE A 237 5.98 6.70 -2.13
N ARG A 238 6.60 7.31 -1.12
CA ARG A 238 6.52 6.85 0.29
C ARG A 238 5.08 6.89 0.84
N LEU A 239 4.25 7.89 0.49
CA LEU A 239 2.81 7.93 0.81
C LEU A 239 2.06 6.76 0.15
N ALA A 240 2.19 6.59 -1.16
CA ALA A 240 1.51 5.52 -1.89
C ALA A 240 1.89 4.14 -1.32
N PHE A 241 3.16 3.98 -0.97
CA PHE A 241 3.68 2.79 -0.29
C PHE A 241 3.08 2.60 1.12
N CYS A 242 2.98 3.66 1.93
CA CYS A 242 2.34 3.59 3.27
C CYS A 242 0.87 3.16 3.20
N LEU A 243 0.12 3.62 2.19
CA LEU A 243 -1.25 3.18 1.94
C LEU A 243 -1.29 1.73 1.46
N PHE A 244 -0.39 1.34 0.55
CA PHE A 244 -0.31 -0.03 0.04
C PHE A 244 0.09 -1.03 1.14
N MET A 245 0.90 -0.63 2.12
CA MET A 245 1.24 -1.45 3.29
C MET A 245 0.05 -1.77 4.21
N VAL A 246 -1.08 -1.06 4.12
CA VAL A 246 -2.32 -1.45 4.82
C VAL A 246 -2.89 -2.74 4.22
N VAL A 247 -2.72 -2.93 2.90
CA VAL A 247 -3.16 -4.11 2.15
C VAL A 247 -2.38 -5.37 2.59
N ALA A 248 -1.16 -5.21 3.11
CA ALA A 248 -0.35 -6.29 3.67
C ALA A 248 -1.07 -7.04 4.81
N TYR A 249 -1.97 -6.38 5.54
CA TYR A 249 -2.82 -7.03 6.54
C TYR A 249 -3.61 -8.19 5.92
N LEU A 250 -4.21 -7.97 4.73
CA LEU A 250 -5.01 -8.97 4.03
C LEU A 250 -4.13 -10.14 3.57
N GLY A 251 -2.94 -9.84 3.04
CA GLY A 251 -2.02 -10.85 2.52
C GLY A 251 -1.36 -11.75 3.56
N TYR A 252 -0.98 -11.19 4.71
CA TYR A 252 -0.28 -11.95 5.76
C TYR A 252 -1.23 -12.58 6.80
N THR A 253 -2.52 -12.19 6.86
CA THR A 253 -3.48 -12.83 7.78
C THR A 253 -3.67 -14.33 7.53
N PRO A 254 -3.83 -14.83 6.28
CA PRO A 254 -3.91 -16.26 5.99
C PRO A 254 -2.73 -17.12 6.49
N LEU A 255 -1.51 -16.57 6.59
CA LEU A 255 -0.38 -17.28 7.20
C LEU A 255 -0.59 -17.55 8.71
N LEU A 256 -1.41 -16.77 9.40
CA LEU A 256 -1.71 -16.95 10.83
C LEU A 256 -2.75 -18.04 11.09
N GLU A 257 -3.44 -18.50 10.04
CA GLU A 257 -4.37 -19.62 10.08
C GLU A 257 -3.68 -20.96 9.78
N LEU A 258 -2.51 -20.92 9.13
CA LEU A 258 -1.68 -22.07 8.81
C LEU A 258 -0.90 -22.56 10.05
N ASP A 259 -0.96 -23.87 10.35
CA ASP A 259 -0.10 -24.55 11.32
C ASP A 259 0.53 -25.79 10.69
N TYR A 260 1.84 -25.97 10.88
CA TYR A 260 2.59 -27.16 10.48
C TYR A 260 2.57 -28.29 11.51
N SER A 261 1.90 -28.08 12.64
CA SER A 261 1.76 -29.10 13.67
C SER A 261 0.66 -30.08 13.24
N ASP A 262 1.03 -31.31 12.85
CA ASP A 262 0.12 -32.40 12.44
C ASP A 262 -0.83 -32.90 13.57
N ALA A 263 -0.99 -32.13 14.65
CA ALA A 263 -1.86 -32.40 15.78
C ALA A 263 -3.27 -31.81 15.54
N GLU A 264 -4.16 -32.61 14.96
CA GLU A 264 -5.60 -32.44 15.16
C GLU A 264 -5.96 -32.47 16.67
N PRO A 265 -7.21 -32.15 17.05
CA PRO A 265 -7.87 -30.85 16.91
C PRO A 265 -7.11 -29.62 17.48
N LEU A 266 -5.83 -29.73 17.91
CA LEU A 266 -5.10 -28.59 18.49
C LEU A 266 -4.86 -27.42 17.50
N ALA A 267 -4.82 -27.68 16.19
CA ALA A 267 -4.63 -26.69 15.14
C ALA A 267 -5.68 -25.54 15.16
N GLN A 268 -6.97 -25.80 15.45
CA GLN A 268 -7.98 -24.73 15.54
C GLN A 268 -7.66 -23.74 16.67
N ASN A 269 -7.17 -24.27 17.81
CA ASN A 269 -6.70 -23.44 18.92
C ASN A 269 -5.41 -22.69 18.56
N ALA A 270 -4.57 -23.21 17.65
CA ALA A 270 -3.37 -22.51 17.18
C ALA A 270 -3.73 -21.29 16.30
N ALA A 271 -4.58 -21.46 15.29
CA ALA A 271 -5.04 -20.38 14.42
C ALA A 271 -5.72 -19.23 15.20
N GLN A 272 -6.64 -19.56 16.12
CA GLN A 272 -7.27 -18.55 16.98
C GLN A 272 -6.25 -17.79 17.85
N ARG A 273 -5.23 -18.48 18.37
CA ARG A 273 -4.14 -17.84 19.12
C ARG A 273 -3.22 -16.99 18.24
N GLY A 274 -2.96 -17.38 16.99
CA GLY A 274 -2.22 -16.57 16.00
C GLY A 274 -2.92 -15.24 15.73
N ILE A 275 -4.22 -15.28 15.42
CA ILE A 275 -5.06 -14.11 15.18
C ILE A 275 -5.19 -13.23 16.45
N TRP A 276 -5.31 -13.84 17.64
CA TRP A 276 -5.31 -13.12 18.91
C TRP A 276 -4.00 -12.38 19.15
N LYS A 277 -2.85 -13.05 18.95
CA LYS A 277 -1.52 -12.44 19.07
C LYS A 277 -1.31 -11.27 18.11
N LEU A 278 -1.79 -11.37 16.86
CA LEU A 278 -1.80 -10.23 15.93
C LEU A 278 -2.61 -9.06 16.48
N LYS A 279 -3.85 -9.30 16.93
CA LYS A 279 -4.74 -8.25 17.47
C LYS A 279 -4.12 -7.54 18.68
N VAL A 280 -3.55 -8.29 19.62
CA VAL A 280 -2.86 -7.75 20.81
C VAL A 280 -1.65 -6.91 20.40
N ALA A 281 -0.76 -7.45 19.55
CA ALA A 281 0.44 -6.75 19.09
C ALA A 281 0.11 -5.46 18.32
N LEU A 282 -0.88 -5.50 17.43
CA LEU A 282 -1.30 -4.35 16.62
C LEU A 282 -1.96 -3.26 17.47
N VAL A 283 -2.91 -3.62 18.35
CA VAL A 283 -3.57 -2.63 19.23
C VAL A 283 -2.57 -1.99 20.18
N ALA A 284 -1.73 -2.80 20.85
CA ALA A 284 -0.76 -2.28 21.81
C ALA A 284 0.29 -1.38 21.14
N GLY A 285 0.85 -1.79 19.99
CA GLY A 285 1.86 -1.01 19.28
C GLY A 285 1.32 0.27 18.63
N VAL A 286 0.08 0.26 18.12
CA VAL A 286 -0.60 1.48 17.63
C VAL A 286 -0.85 2.47 18.78
N VAL A 287 -1.29 1.98 19.95
CA VAL A 287 -1.46 2.82 21.15
C VAL A 287 -0.12 3.44 21.59
N VAL A 288 0.98 2.67 21.56
CA VAL A 288 2.31 3.19 21.92
C VAL A 288 2.83 4.20 20.90
N LEU A 289 2.74 3.96 19.60
CA LEU A 289 3.16 4.97 18.61
C LEU A 289 2.31 6.24 18.67
N ALA A 290 1.01 6.14 18.95
CA ALA A 290 0.16 7.30 19.15
C ALA A 290 0.57 8.08 20.42
N ALA A 291 0.85 7.39 21.52
CA ALA A 291 1.34 7.99 22.77
C ALA A 291 2.73 8.63 22.59
N GLU A 292 3.66 7.94 21.93
CA GLU A 292 4.98 8.47 21.57
C GLU A 292 4.86 9.72 20.71
N GLY A 293 4.15 9.66 19.58
CA GLY A 293 3.95 10.82 18.70
C GLY A 293 3.34 12.02 19.41
N PHE A 294 2.34 11.78 20.26
CA PHE A 294 1.72 12.83 21.09
C PHE A 294 2.71 13.43 22.10
N MET A 295 3.50 12.60 22.81
CA MET A 295 4.50 13.07 23.78
C MET A 295 5.66 13.80 23.08
N PHE A 296 6.19 13.27 21.98
CA PHE A 296 7.21 13.93 21.14
C PHE A 296 6.74 15.29 20.62
N SER A 297 5.44 15.45 20.32
CA SER A 297 4.87 16.74 19.92
C SER A 297 4.91 17.83 21.02
N ARG A 298 5.16 17.43 22.28
CA ARG A 298 5.32 18.30 23.46
C ARG A 298 6.78 18.40 23.94
N GLY A 299 7.64 17.45 23.58
CA GLY A 299 9.09 17.52 23.77
C GLY A 299 9.74 16.13 23.81
N PRO A 300 10.93 15.93 23.22
CA PRO A 300 11.60 14.63 23.20
C PRO A 300 12.18 14.27 24.59
N GLY A 301 11.46 13.43 25.32
CA GLY A 301 11.98 12.80 26.55
C GLY A 301 12.80 11.55 26.22
N LEU A 302 14.09 11.54 26.56
CA LEU A 302 14.97 10.37 26.40
C LEU A 302 14.43 9.11 27.10
N TYR A 303 13.64 9.28 28.16
CA TYR A 303 12.97 8.20 28.88
C TYR A 303 11.96 7.42 28.01
N MET A 304 11.43 7.99 26.92
CA MET A 304 10.52 7.28 26.01
C MET A 304 11.25 6.17 25.23
N LEU A 305 12.45 6.46 24.72
CA LEU A 305 13.30 5.45 24.07
C LEU A 305 13.72 4.35 25.07
N ALA A 306 13.98 4.73 26.33
CA ALA A 306 14.25 3.78 27.40
C ALA A 306 13.01 2.94 27.81
N ALA A 307 11.78 3.39 27.51
CA ALA A 307 10.55 2.68 27.82
C ALA A 307 10.19 1.59 26.77
N GLN A 308 10.61 1.76 25.52
CA GLN A 308 10.30 0.82 24.42
C GLN A 308 10.66 -0.65 24.74
N PRO A 309 11.84 -0.99 25.32
CA PRO A 309 12.15 -2.38 25.70
C PRO A 309 11.19 -2.97 26.74
N PHE A 310 10.77 -2.17 27.73
CA PHE A 310 9.83 -2.62 28.77
C PHE A 310 8.42 -2.83 28.20
N PHE A 311 7.99 -1.97 27.29
CA PHE A 311 6.72 -2.15 26.58
C PHE A 311 6.71 -3.42 25.72
N VAL A 312 7.79 -3.68 24.98
CA VAL A 312 7.93 -4.91 24.19
C VAL A 312 7.94 -6.15 25.09
N LEU A 313 8.64 -6.12 26.22
CA LEU A 313 8.64 -7.21 27.19
C LEU A 313 7.26 -7.44 27.84
N GLY A 314 6.54 -6.38 28.19
CA GLY A 314 5.18 -6.45 28.73
C GLY A 314 4.18 -7.00 27.71
N THR A 315 4.28 -6.57 26.45
CA THR A 315 3.41 -7.06 25.37
C THR A 315 3.76 -8.52 25.02
N ALA A 316 5.04 -8.91 25.04
CA ALA A 316 5.48 -10.29 24.91
C ALA A 316 4.94 -11.20 26.03
N TYR A 317 4.87 -10.71 27.27
CA TYR A 317 4.26 -11.42 28.39
C TYR A 317 2.75 -11.62 28.17
N LEU A 318 2.04 -10.59 27.70
CA LEU A 318 0.61 -10.65 27.37
C LEU A 318 0.29 -11.55 26.17
N MET A 319 1.17 -11.57 25.15
CA MET A 319 1.02 -12.43 23.96
C MET A 319 1.22 -13.93 24.25
N GLU A 320 1.70 -14.31 25.44
CA GLU A 320 2.08 -15.69 25.77
C GLU A 320 1.42 -16.22 27.04
N ASP A 321 0.33 -15.59 27.47
CA ASP A 321 -0.47 -15.95 28.65
C ASP A 321 0.39 -16.04 29.93
N GLY A 322 1.37 -15.13 30.04
CA GLY A 322 2.37 -15.09 31.11
C GLY A 322 3.44 -16.19 31.06
N ARG A 323 3.36 -17.15 30.14
CA ARG A 323 4.29 -18.28 30.00
C ARG A 323 5.40 -17.95 29.00
N LEU A 324 6.33 -17.10 29.42
CA LEU A 324 7.55 -16.77 28.67
C LEU A 324 8.50 -17.97 28.57
N SER A 325 8.91 -18.31 27.35
CA SER A 325 10.08 -19.15 27.05
C SER A 325 11.00 -18.40 26.09
N ALA A 326 12.27 -18.78 25.98
CA ALA A 326 13.22 -18.05 25.12
C ALA A 326 12.77 -17.95 23.65
N ARG A 327 12.19 -19.03 23.08
CA ARG A 327 11.63 -19.04 21.72
C ARG A 327 10.41 -18.13 21.58
N ARG A 328 9.55 -18.07 22.59
CA ARG A 328 8.36 -17.19 22.65
C ARG A 328 8.73 -15.72 22.83
N LEU A 329 9.71 -15.42 23.69
CA LEU A 329 10.25 -14.08 23.86
C LEU A 329 10.90 -13.58 22.55
N LEU A 330 11.68 -14.43 21.86
CA LEU A 330 12.21 -14.12 20.54
C LEU A 330 11.11 -13.86 19.51
N ALA A 331 10.05 -14.69 19.49
CA ALA A 331 8.90 -14.51 18.61
C ALA A 331 8.22 -13.15 18.83
N ALA A 332 7.89 -12.79 20.08
CA ALA A 332 7.27 -11.51 20.40
C ALA A 332 8.21 -10.32 20.17
N LEU A 333 9.51 -10.46 20.43
CA LEU A 333 10.52 -9.46 20.04
C LEU A 333 10.48 -9.21 18.53
N SER A 334 10.56 -10.26 17.69
CA SER A 334 10.49 -10.12 16.24
C SER A 334 9.18 -9.48 15.74
N ALA A 335 8.05 -9.81 16.39
CA ALA A 335 6.74 -9.25 16.06
C ALA A 335 6.61 -7.76 16.42
N LEU A 336 7.27 -7.28 17.47
CA LEU A 336 7.09 -5.92 18.01
C LEU A 336 8.24 -4.95 17.68
N LEU A 337 9.41 -5.47 17.32
CA LEU A 337 10.60 -4.69 16.91
C LEU A 337 10.33 -3.67 15.78
N PRO A 338 9.40 -3.86 14.82
CA PRO A 338 9.01 -2.80 13.89
C PRO A 338 8.51 -1.52 14.57
N PHE A 339 7.72 -1.61 15.64
CA PHE A 339 7.26 -0.43 16.38
C PHE A 339 8.42 0.32 17.04
N VAL A 340 9.38 -0.42 17.62
CA VAL A 340 10.60 0.14 18.21
C VAL A 340 11.46 0.83 17.15
N VAL A 341 11.73 0.17 16.02
CA VAL A 341 12.59 0.70 14.94
C VAL A 341 11.96 1.91 14.26
N VAL A 342 10.67 1.86 13.90
CA VAL A 342 9.98 2.97 13.24
C VAL A 342 9.72 4.13 14.22
N GLY A 343 9.33 3.84 15.45
CA GLY A 343 9.17 4.84 16.52
C GLY A 343 10.49 5.53 16.85
N SER A 344 11.58 4.78 17.03
CA SER A 344 12.93 5.33 17.22
C SER A 344 13.42 6.14 16.01
N GLY A 345 13.17 5.68 14.78
CA GLY A 345 13.50 6.42 13.56
C GLY A 345 12.76 7.76 13.48
N PHE A 346 11.47 7.76 13.78
CA PHE A 346 10.67 8.99 13.86
C PHE A 346 11.12 9.90 15.02
N ALA A 347 11.46 9.34 16.18
CA ALA A 347 12.01 10.08 17.32
C ALA A 347 13.38 10.74 17.02
N ALA A 348 14.21 10.10 16.19
CA ALA A 348 15.51 10.64 15.77
C ALA A 348 15.38 11.72 14.69
N CYS A 349 14.46 11.57 13.73
CA CYS A 349 14.25 12.55 12.65
C CYS A 349 13.33 13.72 13.04
N GLY A 350 12.37 13.48 13.94
CA GLY A 350 11.34 14.42 14.38
C GLY A 350 11.86 15.77 14.92
N PRO A 351 12.94 15.83 15.74
CA PRO A 351 13.43 17.09 16.32
C PRO A 351 13.66 18.23 15.32
N ALA A 352 14.06 17.94 14.07
CA ALA A 352 14.19 18.96 13.03
C ALA A 352 12.81 19.50 12.54
N LEU A 353 11.80 18.63 12.42
CA LEU A 353 10.41 19.02 12.14
C LEU A 353 9.81 19.83 13.31
N TRP A 354 10.10 19.42 14.54
CA TRP A 354 9.63 20.10 15.76
C TRP A 354 10.34 21.42 16.04
N GLU A 355 11.59 21.59 15.60
CA GLU A 355 12.30 22.86 15.73
C GLU A 355 11.78 23.91 14.74
N MET A 356 11.43 23.52 13.50
CA MET A 356 10.68 24.41 12.60
C MET A 356 9.36 24.87 13.24
N ARG A 357 8.63 23.98 13.93
CA ARG A 357 7.42 24.35 14.69
C ARG A 357 7.73 25.34 15.82
N ARG A 358 8.81 25.16 16.58
CA ARG A 358 9.23 26.11 17.64
C ARG A 358 9.63 27.48 17.07
N LYS A 359 10.39 27.51 15.97
CA LYS A 359 10.78 28.75 15.27
C LYS A 359 9.54 29.48 14.71
N ALA A 360 8.63 28.77 14.05
CA ALA A 360 7.38 29.34 13.54
C ALA A 360 6.49 29.91 14.66
N LEU A 361 6.34 29.19 15.79
CA LEU A 361 5.57 29.68 16.93
C LEU A 361 6.22 30.89 17.62
N SER A 362 7.56 30.94 17.74
CA SER A 362 8.23 32.10 18.34
C SER A 362 8.14 33.35 17.46
N HIS A 363 8.14 33.19 16.13
CA HIS A 363 8.01 34.31 15.19
C HIS A 363 6.55 34.80 15.08
N GLY A 364 5.57 33.88 15.12
CA GLY A 364 4.15 34.25 15.19
C GLY A 364 3.81 35.01 16.47
N ALA A 365 4.29 34.53 17.63
CA ALA A 365 4.10 35.21 18.91
C ALA A 365 4.67 36.63 18.92
N TYR A 366 5.78 36.87 18.22
CA TYR A 366 6.40 38.20 18.12
C TYR A 366 5.49 39.22 17.41
N GLN A 367 4.83 38.80 16.32
CA GLN A 367 3.93 39.68 15.55
C GLN A 367 2.68 40.11 16.36
N ASP A 368 2.11 39.20 17.16
CA ASP A 368 0.99 39.55 18.05
C ASP A 368 1.43 40.46 19.22
N THR A 369 2.65 40.28 19.76
CA THR A 369 3.16 41.18 20.82
C THR A 369 3.44 42.61 20.33
N ASP A 370 3.90 42.81 19.10
CA ASP A 370 4.15 44.16 18.57
C ASP A 370 2.85 44.96 18.38
N LEU A 371 1.74 44.32 17.98
CA LEU A 371 0.42 44.96 17.98
C LEU A 371 -0.06 45.28 19.41
N ALA A 372 0.24 44.42 20.39
CA ALA A 372 -0.15 44.62 21.78
C ALA A 372 0.67 45.69 22.53
N LEU A 373 1.95 45.90 22.16
CA LEU A 373 2.81 46.93 22.79
C LEU A 373 2.64 48.34 22.20
N MET A 374 2.20 48.48 20.96
CA MET A 374 1.99 49.80 20.33
C MET A 374 1.15 50.77 21.17
N PRO A 375 0.00 50.39 21.77
CA PRO A 375 -0.78 51.27 22.64
C PRO A 375 -0.09 51.65 23.97
N ALA A 376 0.88 50.86 24.43
CA ALA A 376 1.63 51.13 25.65
C ALA A 376 2.76 52.14 25.39
N LEU A 377 3.52 51.95 24.31
CA LEU A 377 4.59 52.88 23.91
C LEU A 377 4.06 54.28 23.58
N MET A 378 2.87 54.41 22.99
CA MET A 378 2.25 55.71 22.72
C MET A 378 1.80 56.50 23.96
N LYS A 379 1.83 55.92 25.17
CA LYS A 379 1.52 56.62 26.43
C LYS A 379 2.76 57.03 27.24
N GLY A 380 3.97 56.69 26.78
CA GLY A 380 5.17 56.65 27.63
C GLY A 380 6.10 57.87 27.61
N HIS A 381 6.09 58.71 26.56
CA HIS A 381 7.04 59.83 26.44
C HIS A 381 6.39 61.14 25.98
N GLY A 382 6.72 62.23 26.67
CA GLY A 382 6.36 63.59 26.27
C GLY A 382 7.17 64.08 25.08
N HIS A 383 6.60 65.02 24.32
CA HIS A 383 7.23 65.60 23.12
C HIS A 383 8.63 66.17 23.37
N PRO A 384 9.50 65.98 22.37
CA PRO A 384 10.18 67.12 21.75
C PRO A 384 9.83 67.26 20.25
N GLY A 385 9.94 68.48 19.73
CA GLY A 385 10.19 68.82 18.31
C GLY A 385 9.34 68.10 17.25
N GLY A 386 8.21 68.69 16.85
CA GLY A 386 7.31 68.09 15.87
C GLY A 386 7.91 67.92 14.46
N LEU A 387 7.87 66.68 13.96
CA LEU A 387 7.94 66.36 12.54
C LEU A 387 7.13 65.07 12.26
N GLY A 388 6.02 65.19 11.53
CA GLY A 388 5.54 64.11 10.65
C GLY A 388 4.76 62.93 11.24
N THR A 389 4.11 62.99 12.41
CA THR A 389 3.18 61.90 12.83
C THR A 389 2.10 61.61 11.79
N ASN A 390 1.58 62.66 11.12
CA ASN A 390 0.64 62.51 10.01
C ASN A 390 1.26 61.78 8.81
N GLN A 391 2.52 62.08 8.45
CA GLN A 391 3.20 61.45 7.30
C GLN A 391 3.32 59.92 7.45
N TRP A 392 3.44 59.40 8.68
CA TRP A 392 3.42 57.96 8.92
C TRP A 392 2.02 57.36 8.67
N TRP A 393 0.96 58.03 9.14
CA TRP A 393 -0.42 57.62 8.85
C TRP A 393 -0.75 57.72 7.35
N ASP A 394 -0.37 58.81 6.69
CA ASP A 394 -0.52 59.00 5.24
C ASP A 394 0.21 57.88 4.47
N ALA A 395 1.42 57.51 4.89
CA ALA A 395 2.18 56.41 4.28
C ALA A 395 1.55 55.02 4.52
N GLN A 396 0.85 54.80 5.64
CA GLN A 396 0.08 53.57 5.86
C GLN A 396 -1.22 53.57 5.04
N HIS A 397 -1.94 54.69 4.99
CA HIS A 397 -3.13 54.81 4.14
C HIS A 397 -2.81 54.63 2.66
N GLN A 398 -1.69 55.15 2.16
CA GLN A 398 -1.21 54.87 0.80
C GLN A 398 -0.84 53.39 0.58
N LYS A 399 -0.31 52.69 1.59
CA LYS A 399 -0.02 51.25 1.51
C LYS A 399 -1.29 50.39 1.53
N VAL A 400 -2.35 50.82 2.21
CA VAL A 400 -3.67 50.17 2.17
C VAL A 400 -4.32 50.42 0.81
N ALA A 401 -4.42 51.67 0.37
CA ALA A 401 -5.02 52.02 -0.92
C ALA A 401 -4.38 51.27 -2.10
N ARG A 402 -3.04 51.16 -2.16
CA ARG A 402 -2.36 50.37 -3.20
C ARG A 402 -2.68 48.87 -3.13
N LYS A 403 -2.88 48.30 -1.94
CA LYS A 403 -3.32 46.91 -1.81
C LYS A 403 -4.75 46.72 -2.28
N ASP A 404 -5.62 47.69 -2.04
CA ASP A 404 -7.00 47.65 -2.51
C ASP A 404 -7.06 47.79 -4.05
N GLU A 405 -6.16 48.59 -4.65
CA GLU A 405 -5.91 48.65 -6.09
C GLU A 405 -5.37 47.31 -6.65
N ASP A 406 -4.33 46.72 -6.04
CA ASP A 406 -3.77 45.41 -6.40
C ASP A 406 -4.83 44.30 -6.35
N ILE A 407 -5.70 44.31 -5.33
CA ILE A 407 -6.81 43.36 -5.17
C ILE A 407 -7.85 43.56 -6.27
N ALA A 408 -8.27 44.80 -6.54
CA ALA A 408 -9.25 45.11 -7.59
C ALA A 408 -8.75 44.72 -8.99
N GLU A 409 -7.47 44.93 -9.31
CA GLU A 409 -6.88 44.46 -10.57
C GLU A 409 -6.80 42.93 -10.61
N ARG A 410 -6.45 42.26 -9.51
CA ARG A 410 -6.42 40.80 -9.47
C ARG A 410 -7.81 40.17 -9.66
N ASP A 411 -8.84 40.73 -9.03
CA ASP A 411 -10.21 40.21 -9.13
C ASP A 411 -10.82 40.50 -10.52
N LYS A 412 -10.48 41.64 -11.14
CA LYS A 412 -10.75 41.90 -12.58
C LYS A 412 -10.10 40.86 -13.50
N ASN A 413 -8.86 40.46 -13.22
CA ASN A 413 -8.18 39.40 -13.97
C ASN A 413 -8.81 38.01 -13.75
N ILE A 414 -9.30 37.71 -12.54
CA ILE A 414 -10.05 36.47 -12.24
C ILE A 414 -11.35 36.43 -13.06
N LEU A 415 -12.14 37.51 -13.06
CA LEU A 415 -13.38 37.60 -13.84
C LEU A 415 -13.13 37.44 -15.35
N HIS A 416 -12.05 38.01 -15.87
CA HIS A 416 -11.65 37.84 -17.28
C HIS A 416 -11.23 36.39 -17.60
N LEU A 417 -10.58 35.69 -16.67
CA LEU A 417 -10.23 34.27 -16.83
C LEU A 417 -11.46 33.37 -16.74
N GLN A 418 -12.44 33.68 -15.88
CA GLN A 418 -13.71 32.95 -15.80
C GLN A 418 -14.51 33.10 -17.10
N ALA A 419 -14.74 34.33 -17.57
CA ALA A 419 -15.44 34.56 -18.84
C ALA A 419 -14.77 33.89 -20.05
N ARG A 420 -13.43 33.71 -20.02
CA ARG A 420 -12.69 32.96 -21.03
C ARG A 420 -12.83 31.43 -20.88
N LEU A 421 -12.98 30.92 -19.65
CA LEU A 421 -13.25 29.51 -19.40
C LEU A 421 -14.67 29.15 -19.87
N ASP A 422 -15.67 29.94 -19.49
CA ASP A 422 -17.07 29.78 -19.90
C ASP A 422 -17.21 29.73 -21.44
N GLY A 423 -16.48 30.59 -22.15
CA GLY A 423 -16.42 30.58 -23.61
C GLY A 423 -15.81 29.31 -24.21
N LEU A 424 -14.75 28.76 -23.59
CA LEU A 424 -14.13 27.51 -24.02
C LEU A 424 -15.02 26.28 -23.73
N GLU A 425 -15.76 26.27 -22.62
CA GLU A 425 -16.78 25.25 -22.34
C GLU A 425 -17.93 25.33 -23.35
N GLN A 426 -18.36 26.53 -23.73
CA GLN A 426 -19.40 26.72 -24.76
C GLN A 426 -18.91 26.28 -26.16
N GLU A 427 -17.66 26.57 -26.54
CA GLU A 427 -17.04 26.04 -27.76
C GLU A 427 -16.95 24.51 -27.75
N ALA A 428 -16.60 23.90 -26.62
CA ALA A 428 -16.55 22.45 -26.47
C ALA A 428 -17.93 21.80 -26.65
N LEU A 429 -18.97 22.35 -26.00
CA LEU A 429 -20.35 21.85 -26.14
C LEU A 429 -20.88 21.94 -27.57
N VAL A 430 -20.57 23.03 -28.29
CA VAL A 430 -20.92 23.18 -29.72
C VAL A 430 -20.19 22.16 -30.58
N LYS A 431 -18.92 21.87 -30.28
CA LYS A 431 -18.10 20.89 -31.00
C LYS A 431 -18.58 19.45 -30.78
N ASP A 432 -18.97 19.10 -29.56
CA ASP A 432 -19.49 17.77 -29.24
C ASP A 432 -20.88 17.52 -29.86
N ASP A 433 -21.77 18.52 -29.86
CA ASP A 433 -23.05 18.43 -30.56
C ASP A 433 -22.88 18.34 -32.09
N TRP A 434 -21.87 19.01 -32.66
CA TRP A 434 -21.51 18.85 -34.08
C TRP A 434 -20.99 17.44 -34.39
N CYS A 435 -20.08 16.90 -33.57
CA CYS A 435 -19.60 15.52 -33.70
C CYS A 435 -20.75 14.52 -33.61
N ARG A 436 -21.64 14.67 -32.62
CA ARG A 436 -22.82 13.82 -32.44
C ARG A 436 -23.73 13.84 -33.67
N LYS A 437 -24.08 15.03 -34.19
CA LYS A 437 -24.91 15.18 -35.39
C LYS A 437 -24.28 14.58 -36.65
N ARG A 438 -22.95 14.72 -36.80
CA ARG A 438 -22.19 14.07 -37.89
C ARG A 438 -22.28 12.55 -37.81
N ASP A 439 -22.15 11.99 -36.61
CA ASP A 439 -22.12 10.54 -36.40
C ASP A 439 -23.54 9.92 -36.47
N GLU A 440 -24.57 10.66 -36.02
CA GLU A 440 -25.99 10.35 -36.29
C GLU A 440 -26.28 10.33 -37.80
N ALA A 441 -25.79 11.31 -38.56
CA ALA A 441 -25.96 11.34 -40.03
C ALA A 441 -25.19 10.21 -40.74
N ALA A 442 -24.02 9.82 -40.24
CA ALA A 442 -23.27 8.68 -40.75
C ALA A 442 -24.04 7.36 -40.52
N MET A 443 -24.59 7.16 -39.32
CA MET A 443 -25.44 6.00 -39.01
C MET A 443 -26.69 5.93 -39.91
N LEU A 444 -27.37 7.05 -40.15
CA LEU A 444 -28.51 7.11 -41.08
C LEU A 444 -28.10 6.77 -42.53
N THR A 445 -26.91 7.19 -42.96
CA THR A 445 -26.38 6.87 -44.29
C THR A 445 -26.08 5.37 -44.44
N VAL A 446 -25.50 4.73 -43.41
CA VAL A 446 -25.26 3.28 -43.39
C VAL A 446 -26.58 2.50 -43.34
N ALA A 447 -27.57 2.96 -42.58
CA ALA A 447 -28.90 2.35 -42.53
C ALA A 447 -29.62 2.43 -43.89
N ALA A 448 -29.52 3.56 -44.60
CA ALA A 448 -30.07 3.71 -45.94
C ALA A 448 -29.37 2.78 -46.96
N ALA A 449 -28.04 2.63 -46.87
CA ALA A 449 -27.25 1.76 -47.74
C ALA A 449 -27.43 0.26 -47.45
N THR A 450 -28.06 -0.11 -46.32
CA THR A 450 -28.32 -1.51 -45.93
C THR A 450 -29.81 -1.88 -46.00
N ALA A 451 -30.68 -0.99 -46.49
CA ALA A 451 -32.06 -1.30 -46.79
C ALA A 451 -32.13 -2.33 -47.95
N PRO A 452 -32.71 -3.53 -47.73
CA PRO A 452 -32.72 -4.57 -48.76
C PRO A 452 -33.58 -4.15 -49.95
N GLU A 453 -33.01 -4.28 -51.15
CA GLU A 453 -33.70 -4.03 -52.41
C GLU A 453 -34.94 -4.92 -52.51
N LYS A 454 -36.13 -4.32 -52.69
CA LYS A 454 -37.40 -5.06 -52.68
C LYS A 454 -37.50 -5.95 -53.92
N ALA A 455 -37.20 -7.23 -53.74
CA ALA A 455 -37.44 -8.25 -54.76
C ALA A 455 -38.91 -8.22 -55.23
N PRO A 456 -39.17 -8.39 -56.55
CA PRO A 456 -40.52 -8.31 -57.09
C PRO A 456 -41.39 -9.45 -56.58
N VAL A 457 -42.61 -9.12 -56.13
CA VAL A 457 -43.56 -10.08 -55.56
C VAL A 457 -44.08 -11.03 -56.65
N PRO A 458 -43.90 -12.35 -56.54
CA PRO A 458 -44.52 -13.30 -57.46
C PRO A 458 -46.01 -13.45 -57.15
N VAL A 459 -46.85 -13.33 -58.18
CA VAL A 459 -48.28 -13.64 -58.08
C VAL A 459 -48.45 -15.16 -58.09
N VAL A 460 -48.97 -15.73 -57.00
CA VAL A 460 -49.33 -17.15 -56.89
C VAL A 460 -50.82 -17.25 -56.55
N ALA A 461 -51.53 -18.10 -57.29
CA ALA A 461 -52.97 -18.24 -57.18
C ALA A 461 -53.39 -19.06 -55.94
N SER A 462 -54.52 -18.68 -55.34
CA SER A 462 -55.15 -19.41 -54.24
C SER A 462 -56.17 -20.43 -54.77
N GLU A 463 -55.84 -21.71 -54.79
CA GLU A 463 -56.85 -22.77 -54.89
C GLU A 463 -57.43 -23.11 -53.51
N SER A 464 -58.75 -23.29 -53.47
CA SER A 464 -59.48 -23.64 -52.25
C SER A 464 -59.70 -25.15 -52.14
N LYS A 465 -59.62 -25.68 -50.92
CA LYS A 465 -60.27 -26.94 -50.52
C LYS A 465 -60.51 -26.96 -49.02
N ALA A 466 -61.64 -27.55 -48.63
CA ALA A 466 -62.05 -27.70 -47.25
C ALA A 466 -62.34 -29.17 -46.94
N SER A 467 -62.00 -29.61 -45.72
CA SER A 467 -62.78 -30.56 -44.92
C SER A 467 -62.29 -30.41 -43.46
N THR A 468 -63.13 -30.08 -42.47
CA THR A 468 -64.12 -30.91 -41.74
C THR A 468 -63.49 -31.87 -40.72
N GLU A 469 -64.11 -31.91 -39.53
CA GLU A 469 -64.12 -32.96 -38.48
C GLU A 469 -63.45 -32.66 -37.11
N ALA A 470 -64.26 -32.96 -36.08
CA ALA A 470 -64.06 -33.04 -34.63
C ALA A 470 -65.38 -33.59 -34.02
N PRO A 471 -65.50 -33.99 -32.74
CA PRO A 471 -64.48 -34.18 -31.70
C PRO A 471 -64.54 -35.57 -31.00
N GLY A 472 -63.69 -35.80 -30.00
CA GLY A 472 -63.72 -36.95 -29.06
C GLY A 472 -62.30 -37.43 -28.69
N GLU A 473 -62.00 -38.02 -27.53
CA GLU A 473 -62.72 -38.20 -26.25
C GLU A 473 -61.69 -38.22 -25.08
N ASP A 474 -62.17 -38.23 -23.83
CA ASP A 474 -61.43 -38.30 -22.54
C ASP A 474 -60.95 -39.76 -22.21
N PRO A 475 -60.29 -40.12 -21.07
CA PRO A 475 -59.74 -39.36 -19.92
C PRO A 475 -58.32 -39.85 -19.44
N THR A 476 -57.97 -39.62 -18.15
CA THR A 476 -56.84 -40.18 -17.33
C THR A 476 -55.42 -39.70 -17.70
N GLU A 477 -54.47 -39.39 -16.78
CA GLU A 477 -54.38 -39.37 -15.29
C GLU A 477 -53.23 -38.36 -14.89
N ALA A 478 -52.77 -38.04 -13.65
CA ALA A 478 -52.90 -38.62 -12.29
C ALA A 478 -52.63 -37.60 -11.13
N THR A 479 -52.48 -38.16 -9.92
CA THR A 479 -52.01 -37.71 -8.58
C THR A 479 -50.64 -36.95 -8.56
N THR A 480 -50.17 -36.17 -7.56
CA THR A 480 -50.44 -36.10 -6.10
C THR A 480 -50.09 -34.71 -5.47
N GLN A 481 -50.67 -34.37 -4.30
CA GLN A 481 -50.22 -33.27 -3.42
C GLN A 481 -49.67 -33.77 -2.05
N ALA A 482 -48.54 -33.23 -1.61
CA ALA A 482 -48.07 -33.09 -0.21
C ALA A 482 -46.87 -32.11 -0.23
N LYS A 483 -46.59 -31.19 0.71
CA LYS A 483 -46.96 -30.93 2.11
C LYS A 483 -46.25 -31.80 3.18
N MET A 484 -45.08 -31.33 3.60
CA MET A 484 -44.48 -31.43 4.95
C MET A 484 -43.93 -30.02 5.27
N GLU A 485 -44.15 -29.38 6.41
CA GLU A 485 -43.88 -29.76 7.81
C GLU A 485 -42.37 -29.78 8.15
N THR A 486 -41.96 -28.78 8.93
CA THR A 486 -40.60 -28.57 9.44
C THR A 486 -40.60 -28.82 10.95
N ASP A 487 -40.18 -30.01 11.37
CA ASP A 487 -40.08 -30.33 12.79
C ASP A 487 -38.89 -29.66 13.47
N THR A 488 -39.09 -29.31 14.75
CA THR A 488 -38.08 -28.64 15.58
C THR A 488 -37.40 -29.67 16.47
N VAL A 489 -36.12 -29.96 16.23
CA VAL A 489 -35.35 -30.89 17.07
C VAL A 489 -34.65 -30.12 18.18
N GLN A 490 -35.13 -30.29 19.42
CA GLN A 490 -34.32 -30.03 20.61
C GLN A 490 -33.31 -31.17 20.78
N VAL A 491 -32.08 -30.85 21.17
CA VAL A 491 -31.10 -31.82 21.66
C VAL A 491 -30.73 -31.42 23.07
N ASP A 492 -30.81 -32.38 23.98
CA ASP A 492 -30.71 -32.14 25.42
C ASP A 492 -29.28 -31.94 25.93
N ARG A 493 -29.17 -31.45 27.16
CA ARG A 493 -27.91 -31.50 27.92
C ARG A 493 -27.51 -32.95 28.19
N MET A 494 -26.22 -33.23 28.11
CA MET A 494 -25.57 -34.21 28.98
C MET A 494 -24.40 -33.54 29.69
N ASP A 495 -24.48 -33.47 31.01
CA ASP A 495 -23.32 -33.23 31.86
C ASP A 495 -22.43 -34.50 31.85
N VAL A 496 -21.11 -34.33 31.81
CA VAL A 496 -20.15 -35.42 31.91
C VAL A 496 -19.12 -35.08 32.99
N GLU A 497 -18.96 -35.98 33.95
CA GLU A 497 -18.14 -35.77 35.13
C GLU A 497 -16.64 -35.74 34.82
N THR A 498 -15.90 -34.92 35.56
CA THR A 498 -14.43 -34.93 35.56
C THR A 498 -13.90 -36.12 36.35
N ALA A 499 -13.19 -37.03 35.67
CA ALA A 499 -12.45 -38.12 36.31
C ALA A 499 -10.93 -37.85 36.23
N ASP A 500 -10.28 -37.77 37.39
CA ASP A 500 -8.82 -37.68 37.49
C ASP A 500 -8.14 -38.98 37.04
N VAL A 501 -7.19 -38.89 36.12
CA VAL A 501 -6.25 -39.98 35.80
C VAL A 501 -4.82 -39.44 35.79
N GLN A 502 -4.10 -39.67 36.88
CA GLN A 502 -2.65 -39.46 36.93
C GLN A 502 -1.95 -40.61 36.17
N ALA A 503 -1.42 -40.31 34.99
CA ALA A 503 -0.54 -41.20 34.24
C ALA A 503 0.91 -40.71 34.31
N VAL A 504 1.74 -41.34 35.15
CA VAL A 504 3.19 -41.07 35.21
C VAL A 504 3.91 -41.90 34.16
N SER A 505 4.09 -41.35 32.96
CA SER A 505 4.95 -41.91 31.93
C SER A 505 6.37 -41.34 32.04
N LYS A 506 7.37 -42.19 32.28
CA LYS A 506 8.77 -41.85 32.02
C LYS A 506 8.97 -41.74 30.51
N GLU A 507 9.56 -40.66 30.02
CA GLU A 507 10.21 -40.66 28.72
C GLU A 507 11.68 -41.04 28.89
N GLU A 508 12.12 -42.07 28.17
CA GLU A 508 13.53 -42.36 27.96
C GLU A 508 14.02 -41.52 26.77
N GLY A 509 15.09 -40.74 26.97
CA GLY A 509 15.54 -39.79 25.95
C GLY A 509 16.17 -40.48 24.73
N PRO A 510 15.82 -40.09 23.49
CA PRO A 510 16.46 -40.63 22.29
C PRO A 510 17.90 -40.14 22.17
N ASN A 511 18.79 -41.02 21.69
CA ASN A 511 20.20 -40.69 21.46
C ASN A 511 20.36 -39.59 20.40
N MET A 512 21.32 -38.67 20.64
CA MET A 512 21.82 -37.79 19.58
C MET A 512 22.73 -38.59 18.64
N GLU A 513 22.19 -39.06 17.52
CA GLU A 513 23.04 -39.40 16.37
C GLU A 513 23.56 -38.11 15.73
N THR A 514 24.88 -37.98 15.67
CA THR A 514 25.56 -36.84 15.03
C THR A 514 25.44 -36.92 13.51
N VAL A 515 24.38 -36.34 12.96
CA VAL A 515 24.25 -36.10 11.52
C VAL A 515 25.34 -35.13 11.06
N ALA A 516 26.26 -35.61 10.23
CA ALA A 516 27.37 -34.81 9.74
C ALA A 516 26.88 -33.69 8.79
N VAL A 517 27.32 -32.46 9.03
CA VAL A 517 27.02 -31.30 8.18
C VAL A 517 27.94 -31.32 6.95
N PRO A 518 27.42 -31.34 5.70
CA PRO A 518 28.26 -31.20 4.51
C PRO A 518 28.77 -29.76 4.37
N SER A 519 30.06 -29.55 4.59
CA SER A 519 30.72 -28.27 4.29
C SER A 519 30.94 -28.15 2.77
N GLY A 520 30.16 -27.30 2.07
CA GLY A 520 30.16 -27.29 0.60
C GLY A 520 29.63 -26.04 -0.10
N CYS A 521 29.57 -24.88 0.56
CA CYS A 521 29.16 -23.63 -0.10
C CYS A 521 30.29 -23.03 -0.94
N ASN A 522 30.49 -23.56 -2.16
CA ASN A 522 31.29 -22.88 -3.19
C ASN A 522 30.53 -21.64 -3.68
N LEU A 523 30.89 -20.44 -3.19
CA LEU A 523 30.50 -19.21 -3.86
C LEU A 523 31.15 -19.16 -5.26
N PHE A 524 30.41 -18.66 -6.25
CA PHE A 524 30.78 -18.62 -7.67
C PHE A 524 30.91 -20.00 -8.35
N GLY A 525 29.79 -20.71 -8.48
CA GLY A 525 29.68 -21.91 -9.32
C GLY A 525 28.26 -22.15 -9.85
N ALA A 526 27.98 -21.68 -11.07
CA ALA A 526 26.86 -22.09 -11.92
C ALA A 526 25.44 -22.19 -11.30
N CYS A 527 24.78 -21.05 -11.07
CA CYS A 527 23.32 -21.00 -11.28
C CYS A 527 23.05 -20.88 -12.78
N GLY A 528 22.83 -22.01 -13.44
CA GLY A 528 22.59 -22.09 -14.89
C GLY A 528 21.51 -23.09 -15.23
N ALA A 529 20.26 -22.62 -15.22
CA ALA A 529 19.06 -23.29 -15.73
C ALA A 529 18.17 -22.22 -16.39
#